data_AF-A0A1Y3KQ11-F1
#
_entry.id   AF-A0A1Y3KQ11-F1
#
_cell.length_a   1.000
_cell.length_b   1.000
_cell.length_c   1.000
_cell.angle_alpha   90.00
_cell.angle_beta   90.00
_cell.angle_gamma   90.00
#
_symmetry.space_group_name_H-M   'P 1'
#
loop_
_entity.id
_entity.type
_entity.pdbx_description
1 polymer ?
#
loop_
_entity_poly.entity_id
_entity_poly.type
_entity_poly.pdbx_seq_one_letter_code
_entity_poly.pdbx_strand_id
1 'polypeptide(L)'
;MLRLTEGEKHYLLEMRALSTDAEGNDIFVGLTSDESERYHFLSNPLRHGAPEENEEYLALNQKHELARHQVLAAEHIKRTESSTQH
;
A
#
# COMPACT_ATOMS: atom_id res chain seq x y z
N MET A 1 -0.83 -0.84 14.71
CA MET A 1 0.32 -0.61 13.81
C MET A 1 0.64 -1.90 13.05
N LEU A 2 0.99 -1.79 11.76
CA LEU A 2 1.40 -2.95 10.94
C LEU A 2 2.60 -3.68 11.57
N ARG A 3 2.51 -5.01 11.65
CA ARG A 3 3.59 -5.87 12.15
C ARG A 3 4.22 -6.61 10.99
N LEU A 4 5.08 -5.90 10.26
CA LEU A 4 5.81 -6.46 9.13
C LEU A 4 7.18 -6.94 9.58
N THR A 5 7.63 -8.07 9.06
CA THR A 5 9.04 -8.43 9.10
C THR A 5 9.86 -7.43 8.26
N GLU A 6 11.17 -7.35 8.51
CA GLU A 6 12.05 -6.48 7.71
C GLU A 6 11.99 -6.81 6.22
N GLY A 7 11.88 -8.10 5.87
CA GLY A 7 11.76 -8.56 4.48
C GLY A 7 10.45 -8.12 3.83
N GLU A 8 9.32 -8.27 4.52
CA GLU A 8 8.01 -7.80 4.03
C GLU A 8 7.99 -6.28 3.85
N LYS A 9 8.51 -5.55 4.85
CA LYS A 9 8.60 -4.09 4.78
C LYS A 9 9.45 -3.65 3.59
N HIS A 10 10.63 -4.24 3.41
CA HIS A 10 11.50 -3.93 2.29
C HIS A 10 10.81 -4.21 0.95
N TYR A 11 10.23 -5.39 0.79
CA TYR A 11 9.50 -5.77 -0.42
C TYR A 11 8.36 -4.80 -0.76
N LEU A 12 7.54 -4.43 0.23
CA LEU A 12 6.41 -3.53 0.02
C LEU A 12 6.86 -2.08 -0.28
N LEU A 13 7.97 -1.62 0.29
CA LEU A 13 8.57 -0.32 -0.05
C LEU A 13 9.08 -0.27 -1.50
N GLU A 14 9.69 -1.34 -1.98
CA GLU A 14 10.13 -1.46 -3.39
C GLU A 14 8.93 -1.40 -4.35
N MET A 15 7.79 -1.94 -3.95
CA MET A 15 6.53 -1.85 -4.72
C MET A 15 5.79 -0.52 -4.61
N ARG A 16 6.32 0.43 -3.82
CA ARG A 16 5.64 1.67 -3.41
C ARG A 16 4.29 1.44 -2.74
N ALA A 17 4.13 0.29 -2.09
CA ALA A 17 2.90 -0.08 -1.41
C ALA A 17 2.78 0.54 0.00
N LEU A 18 3.88 0.99 0.60
CA LEU A 18 3.87 1.60 1.93
C LEU A 18 4.12 3.11 1.87
N SER A 19 3.50 3.81 2.81
CA SER A 19 3.81 5.17 3.23
C SER A 19 3.84 5.25 4.76
N THR A 20 4.04 6.43 5.32
CA THR A 20 3.95 6.66 6.78
C THR A 20 2.80 7.58 7.11
N ASP A 21 2.08 7.29 8.20
CA ASP A 21 1.10 8.23 8.76
C ASP A 21 1.78 9.41 9.49
N ALA A 22 0.99 10.29 10.10
CA ALA A 22 1.51 11.47 10.82
C ALA A 22 2.34 11.12 12.07
N GLU A 23 2.20 9.90 12.59
CA GLU A 23 2.93 9.39 13.75
C GLU A 23 4.18 8.59 13.33
N GLY A 24 4.41 8.42 12.02
CA GLY A 24 5.54 7.69 11.47
C GLY A 24 5.33 6.17 11.40
N ASN A 25 4.10 5.69 11.56
CA ASN A 25 3.80 4.27 11.42
C ASN A 25 3.70 3.89 9.95
N ASP A 26 4.20 2.71 9.60
CA ASP A 26 4.01 2.15 8.27
C ASP A 26 2.52 1.86 8.03
N ILE A 27 2.01 2.37 6.93
CA ILE A 27 0.64 2.17 6.44
C ILE A 27 0.67 1.84 4.95
N PHE A 28 -0.36 1.14 4.46
CA PHE A 28 -0.52 0.98 3.02
C PHE A 28 -0.91 2.32 2.40
N VAL A 29 -0.29 2.66 1.27
CA VAL A 29 -0.53 3.97 0.66
C VAL A 29 -2.01 4.14 0.29
N GLY A 30 -2.56 5.31 0.62
CA GLY A 30 -3.97 5.63 0.41
C GLY A 30 -4.91 5.09 1.49
N LEU A 31 -4.43 4.31 2.46
CA LEU A 31 -5.20 3.80 3.58
C LEU A 31 -4.88 4.54 4.88
N THR A 32 -5.81 4.54 5.83
CA THR A 32 -5.54 4.93 7.23
C THR A 32 -4.80 3.82 7.97
N SER A 33 -4.36 4.08 9.21
CA SER A 33 -3.69 3.09 10.05
C SER A 33 -4.62 1.89 10.35
N ASP A 34 -5.89 2.14 10.68
CA ASP A 34 -6.89 1.10 10.91
C ASP A 34 -7.20 0.30 9.64
N GLU A 35 -7.39 0.99 8.50
CA GLU A 35 -7.62 0.35 7.21
C GLU A 35 -6.41 -0.50 6.79
N SER A 36 -5.19 -0.06 7.09
CA SER A 36 -3.97 -0.79 6.76
C SER A 36 -3.86 -2.08 7.55
N GLU A 37 -4.15 -2.06 8.85
CA GLU A 37 -4.18 -3.26 9.68
C GLU A 37 -5.26 -4.24 9.21
N ARG A 38 -6.44 -3.72 8.89
CA ARG A 38 -7.54 -4.52 8.37
C ARG A 38 -7.21 -5.13 7.02
N TYR A 39 -6.66 -4.33 6.11
CA TYR A 39 -6.23 -4.78 4.78
C TYR A 39 -5.15 -5.85 4.87
N HIS A 40 -4.13 -5.64 5.72
CA HIS A 40 -3.08 -6.63 5.94
C HIS A 40 -3.65 -7.96 6.45
N PHE A 41 -4.55 -7.90 7.43
CA PHE A 41 -5.23 -9.08 7.97
C PHE A 41 -6.03 -9.83 6.90
N LEU A 42 -6.77 -9.10 6.06
CA LEU A 42 -7.61 -9.67 5.00
C LEU A 42 -6.80 -10.20 3.80
N SER A 43 -5.61 -9.63 3.55
CA SER A 43 -4.75 -10.01 2.42
C SER A 43 -4.09 -11.40 2.55
N ASN A 44 -4.22 -12.05 3.71
CA ASN A 44 -3.60 -13.35 3.95
C ASN A 44 -4.31 -14.46 3.12
N PRO A 45 -3.64 -15.07 2.13
CA PRO A 45 -4.24 -16.06 1.24
C PRO A 45 -4.59 -17.38 1.94
N LEU A 46 -4.04 -17.63 3.14
CA LEU A 46 -4.37 -18.80 3.95
C LEU A 46 -5.68 -18.63 4.73
N ARG A 47 -6.29 -17.45 4.68
CA ARG A 47 -7.60 -17.20 5.29
C ARG A 47 -8.71 -17.49 4.28
N HIS A 48 -9.65 -18.32 4.70
CA HIS A 48 -10.96 -18.41 4.05
C HIS A 48 -11.90 -17.41 4.73
N GLY A 49 -11.95 -16.19 4.20
CA GLY A 49 -12.83 -15.14 4.70
C GLY A 49 -14.29 -15.38 4.32
N ALA A 50 -15.20 -14.80 5.09
CA ALA A 50 -16.61 -14.71 4.70
C ALA A 50 -16.78 -13.86 3.42
N PRO A 51 -17.87 -14.00 2.65
CA PRO A 51 -18.12 -13.17 1.48
C PRO A 51 -17.98 -11.67 1.74
N GLU A 52 -18.46 -11.20 2.89
CA GLU A 52 -18.39 -9.81 3.33
C GLU A 52 -16.93 -9.35 3.56
N GLU A 53 -16.08 -10.23 4.09
CA GLU A 53 -14.64 -9.96 4.26
C GLU A 53 -13.93 -9.86 2.91
N ASN A 54 -14.37 -10.62 1.90
CA ASN A 54 -13.83 -10.51 0.54
C ASN A 54 -14.24 -9.19 -0.12
N GLU A 55 -15.49 -8.77 0.06
CA GLU A 55 -15.95 -7.46 -0.44
C GLU A 55 -15.19 -6.31 0.22
N GLU A 56 -14.98 -6.39 1.53
CA GLU A 56 -14.18 -5.43 2.28
C GLU A 56 -12.73 -5.38 1.79
N TYR A 57 -12.09 -6.55 1.59
CA TYR A 57 -10.75 -6.64 1.03
C TYR A 57 -10.66 -5.97 -0.34
N LEU A 58 -11.62 -6.25 -1.23
CA LEU A 58 -11.64 -5.68 -2.58
C LEU A 58 -11.77 -4.16 -2.57
N ALA A 59 -12.62 -3.61 -1.68
CA ALA A 59 -12.77 -2.17 -1.53
C ALA A 59 -11.47 -1.50 -1.05
N LEU A 60 -10.82 -2.08 -0.04
CA LEU A 60 -9.53 -1.60 0.48
C LEU A 60 -8.42 -1.73 -0.57
N ASN A 61 -8.35 -2.87 -1.28
CA ASN A 61 -7.39 -3.11 -2.36
C ASN A 61 -7.55 -2.06 -3.48
N GLN A 62 -8.79 -1.77 -3.89
CA GLN A 62 -9.04 -0.78 -4.93
C GLN A 62 -8.57 0.62 -4.51
N LYS A 63 -8.85 1.03 -3.27
CA LYS A 63 -8.39 2.32 -2.72
C LYS A 63 -6.87 2.40 -2.68
N HIS A 64 -6.23 1.33 -2.20
CA HIS A 64 -4.79 1.20 -2.13
C HIS A 64 -4.12 1.28 -3.52
N GLU A 65 -4.58 0.46 -4.47
CA GLU A 65 -3.99 0.38 -5.81
C GLU A 65 -4.19 1.68 -6.61
N LEU A 66 -5.30 2.39 -6.41
CA LEU A 66 -5.51 3.70 -7.02
C LEU A 66 -4.46 4.71 -6.53
N ALA A 67 -4.25 4.79 -5.22
CA ALA A 67 -3.26 5.69 -4.64
C ALA A 67 -1.83 5.30 -5.04
N ARG A 68 -1.52 3.99 -5.05
CA ARG A 68 -0.22 3.46 -5.45
C ARG A 68 0.14 3.81 -6.90
N HIS A 69 -0.82 3.70 -7.81
CA HIS A 69 -0.62 4.11 -9.21
C HIS A 69 -0.35 5.62 -9.35
N GLN A 70 -0.98 6.46 -8.54
CA GLN A 70 -0.71 7.91 -8.56
C GLN A 70 0.73 8.22 -8.10
N VAL A 71 1.22 7.51 -7.09
CA VAL A 71 2.62 7.61 -6.63
C VAL A 71 3.57 7.23 -7.76
N LEU A 72 3.36 6.07 -8.39
CA LEU A 72 4.20 5.59 -9.48
C LEU A 72 4.18 6.55 -10.69
N ALA A 73 3.01 7.09 -11.04
CA ALA A 73 2.90 8.08 -12.12
C ALA A 73 3.69 9.36 -11.79
N ALA A 74 3.59 9.86 -10.55
CA ALA A 74 4.34 11.03 -10.11
C ALA A 74 5.85 10.79 -10.11
N GLU A 75 6.31 9.61 -9.68
CA GLU A 75 7.73 9.23 -9.76
C GLU A 75 8.22 9.15 -11.21
N HIS A 76 7.42 8.57 -12.10
CA HIS A 76 7.74 8.49 -13.52
C HIS A 76 7.90 9.88 -14.13
N ILE A 77 6.96 10.81 -13.87
CA ILE A 77 7.03 12.18 -14.41
C ILE A 77 8.32 12.86 -13.96
N LYS A 78 8.62 12.82 -12.65
CA LYS A 78 9.86 13.41 -12.09
C LYS A 78 11.12 12.84 -12.74
N ARG A 79 11.14 11.53 -13.00
CA ARG A 79 12.28 10.86 -13.64
C ARG A 79 12.47 11.32 -15.08
N THR A 80 11.40 11.45 -15.85
CA THR A 80 11.45 11.94 -17.23
C THR A 80 11.90 13.40 -17.29
N GLU A 81 11.35 14.27 -16.43
CA GLU A 81 11.73 15.68 -16.37
C GLU A 81 13.23 15.85 -16.04
N SER A 82 13.71 15.10 -15.04
CA SER A 82 15.13 15.15 -14.64
C SER A 82 16.06 14.63 -15.74
N SER A 83 15.61 13.68 -16.56
CA SER A 83 16.39 13.11 -17.66
C SER A 83 16.45 14.01 -18.89
N THR A 84 15.54 14.99 -19.01
CA THR A 84 15.46 15.90 -20.17
C THR A 84 16.28 17.19 -19.96
N GLN A 85 16.85 17.38 -18.77
CA GLN A 85 17.67 18.56 -18.41
C GLN A 85 19.18 18.34 -18.53
N HIS A 86 19.63 17.34 -19.30
CA HIS A 86 21.05 17.03 -19.53
C HIS A 86 21.46 17.24 -20.98
#